data_AF-A0A511FDL0-F1
#
_entry.id   AF-A0A511FDL0-F1
#
_cell.length_a   1.000
_cell.length_b   1.000
_cell.length_c   1.000
_cell.angle_alpha   90.00
_cell.angle_beta   90.00
_cell.angle_gamma   90.00
#
_symmetry.space_group_name_H-M   'P 1'
#
loop_
_entity.id
_entity.type
_entity.pdbx_description
1 polymer ?
#
loop_
_entity_poly.entity_id
_entity_poly.type
_entity_poly.pdbx_seq_one_letter_code
_entity_poly.pdbx_strand_id
1 'polypeptide(L)'
;MSVRGAGAPAAGDRRPSTLTGVKTFDTLFAELTDKATTRPEGSGTVRELDAGVHAIGKKIVEEAAEVWMAAEHEGDVRTAEEISQLLYHLQVLMVAKGLTLDDVYAHL
;
A
#
# COMPACT_ATOMS: atom_id res chain seq x y z
N MET A 1 -34.24 17.68 -49.74
CA MET A 1 -34.22 17.89 -48.28
C MET A 1 -32.90 17.33 -47.75
N SER A 2 -31.97 18.22 -47.43
CA SER A 2 -30.66 17.89 -46.86
C SER A 2 -30.81 17.94 -45.34
N VAL A 3 -30.43 16.87 -44.64
CA VAL A 3 -30.21 16.92 -43.20
C VAL A 3 -28.82 16.36 -42.91
N ARG A 4 -27.90 17.28 -42.61
CA ARG A 4 -26.65 17.01 -41.89
C ARG A 4 -26.93 17.11 -40.39
N GLY A 5 -26.17 16.34 -39.61
CA GLY A 5 -25.95 16.51 -38.16
C GLY A 5 -26.18 15.20 -37.41
N ALA A 6 -25.35 14.73 -36.49
CA ALA A 6 -24.07 15.17 -35.93
C ALA A 6 -23.44 13.89 -35.34
N GLY A 7 -22.17 13.57 -35.61
CA GLY A 7 -21.10 13.89 -34.66
C GLY A 7 -21.16 13.00 -33.41
N ALA A 8 -20.62 11.78 -33.50
CA ALA A 8 -20.40 10.94 -32.31
C ALA A 8 -19.51 11.70 -31.30
N PRO A 9 -19.77 11.59 -29.98
CA PRO A 9 -18.93 12.25 -29.00
C PRO A 9 -17.52 11.67 -29.06
N ALA A 10 -16.54 12.55 -29.22
CA ALA A 10 -15.13 12.22 -29.14
C ALA A 10 -14.84 11.57 -27.78
N ALA A 11 -14.11 10.46 -27.79
CA ALA A 11 -13.60 9.82 -26.59
C ALA A 11 -12.85 10.87 -25.76
N GLY A 12 -13.45 11.22 -24.62
CA GLY A 12 -12.84 12.15 -23.68
C GLY A 12 -11.46 11.64 -23.31
N ASP A 13 -10.45 12.47 -23.57
CA ASP A 13 -9.10 12.38 -23.05
C ASP A 13 -9.18 12.26 -21.51
N ARG A 14 -9.27 11.01 -21.02
CA ARG A 14 -9.13 10.69 -19.60
C ARG A 14 -7.66 10.85 -19.25
N ARG A 15 -7.22 12.10 -19.11
CA ARG A 15 -5.93 12.37 -18.44
C ARG A 15 -5.98 11.68 -17.08
N PRO A 16 -4.95 10.91 -16.71
CA PRO A 16 -4.91 10.32 -15.37
C PRO A 16 -5.03 11.46 -14.37
N SER A 17 -6.09 11.42 -13.54
CA SER A 17 -6.18 12.34 -12.42
C SER A 17 -4.93 12.13 -11.60
N THR A 18 -4.08 13.15 -11.46
CA THR A 18 -3.04 13.15 -10.43
C THR A 18 -3.76 12.88 -9.11
N LEU A 19 -3.54 11.69 -8.55
CA LEU A 19 -4.13 11.23 -7.30
C LEU A 19 -3.53 12.04 -6.13
N THR A 20 -3.87 13.32 -6.05
CA THR A 20 -3.47 14.21 -4.95
C THR A 20 -4.13 13.69 -3.67
N GLY A 21 -3.36 12.92 -2.88
CA GLY A 21 -3.80 12.33 -1.62
C GLY A 21 -3.61 10.81 -1.49
N VAL A 22 -3.27 10.09 -2.57
CA VAL A 22 -2.96 8.66 -2.49
C VAL A 22 -1.51 8.47 -2.04
N LYS A 23 -1.32 7.66 -0.98
CA LYS A 23 0.02 7.22 -0.58
C LYS A 23 0.55 6.25 -1.63
N THR A 24 1.68 6.58 -2.23
CA THR A 24 2.50 5.63 -2.97
C THR A 24 3.26 4.73 -2.01
N PHE A 25 3.79 3.61 -2.53
CA PHE A 25 4.66 2.72 -1.76
C PHE A 25 5.82 3.49 -1.09
N ASP A 26 6.47 4.39 -1.85
CA ASP A 26 7.58 5.22 -1.40
C ASP A 26 7.16 6.23 -0.33
N THR A 27 6.01 6.90 -0.49
CA THR A 27 5.53 7.88 0.50
C THR A 27 5.08 7.20 1.80
N LEU A 28 4.53 5.99 1.73
CA LEU A 28 4.24 5.20 2.93
C LEU A 28 5.55 4.86 3.65
N PHE A 29 6.57 4.39 2.92
CA PHE A 29 7.84 4.01 3.53
C PHE A 29 8.53 5.19 4.21
N ALA A 30 8.51 6.37 3.56
CA ALA A 30 9.01 7.60 4.13
C ALA A 30 8.27 7.98 5.44
N GLU A 31 6.94 7.86 5.47
CA GLU A 31 6.14 8.11 6.67
C GLU A 31 6.45 7.13 7.80
N LEU A 32 6.61 5.84 7.50
CA LEU A 32 6.94 4.84 8.51
C LEU A 32 8.34 5.06 9.09
N THR A 33 9.29 5.45 8.24
CA THR A 33 10.65 5.83 8.65
C THR A 33 10.64 7.08 9.54
N ASP A 34 9.83 8.09 9.19
CA ASP A 34 9.64 9.26 10.04
C ASP A 34 9.04 8.87 11.39
N LYS A 35 7.96 8.08 11.43
CA LYS A 35 7.35 7.60 12.68
C LYS A 35 8.33 6.80 13.56
N ALA A 36 9.22 6.02 12.96
CA ALA A 36 10.24 5.29 13.70
C ALA A 36 11.23 6.25 14.40
N THR A 37 11.48 7.41 13.79
CA THR A 37 12.38 8.45 14.30
C THR A 37 11.68 9.37 15.31
N THR A 38 10.52 9.91 14.95
CA THR A 38 9.77 10.92 15.72
C THR A 38 8.96 10.30 16.86
N ARG A 39 8.69 8.99 16.77
CA ARG A 39 7.99 8.17 17.78
C ARG A 39 6.72 8.83 18.35
N PRO A 40 5.76 9.24 17.49
CA PRO A 40 4.56 9.93 17.95
C PRO A 40 3.73 9.05 18.89
N GLU A 41 3.20 9.66 19.95
CA GLU A 41 2.38 8.96 20.95
C GLU A 41 1.17 8.28 20.30
N GLY A 42 0.85 7.06 20.73
CA GLY A 42 -0.27 6.28 20.20
C GLY A 42 -0.05 5.65 18.82
N SER A 43 1.13 5.81 18.21
CA SER A 43 1.42 5.22 16.90
C SER A 43 1.45 3.70 16.92
N GLY A 44 0.60 3.08 16.10
CA GLY A 44 0.60 1.62 15.89
C GLY A 44 1.93 1.10 15.34
N THR A 45 2.54 1.85 14.41
CA THR A 45 3.86 1.55 13.86
C THR A 45 4.94 1.50 14.95
N VAL A 46 4.95 2.48 15.85
CA VAL A 46 5.93 2.52 16.96
C VAL A 46 5.74 1.31 17.87
N ARG A 47 4.48 0.96 18.20
CA ARG A 47 4.17 -0.22 19.01
C ARG A 47 4.64 -1.52 18.36
N GLU A 48 4.47 -1.67 17.04
CA GLU A 48 4.96 -2.84 16.32
C GLU A 48 6.49 -2.92 16.29
N LEU A 49 7.17 -1.79 16.04
CA LEU A 49 8.62 -1.70 16.10
C LEU A 49 9.16 -2.09 17.48
N ASP A 50 8.52 -1.60 18.54
CA ASP A 50 8.89 -1.92 19.93
C ASP A 50 8.63 -3.40 20.28
N ALA A 51 7.61 -4.02 19.67
CA ALA A 51 7.33 -5.46 19.82
C ALA A 51 8.36 -6.34 19.09
N GLY A 52 9.09 -5.78 18.14
CA GLY A 52 10.24 -6.40 17.48
C GLY A 52 9.90 -7.34 16.34
N VAL A 53 10.95 -7.78 15.64
CA VAL A 53 10.89 -8.54 14.38
C VAL A 53 10.00 -9.78 14.45
N HIS A 54 10.00 -10.49 15.58
CA HIS A 54 9.17 -11.69 15.72
C HIS A 54 7.67 -11.39 15.71
N ALA A 55 7.24 -10.30 16.37
CA ALA A 55 5.83 -9.89 16.38
C ALA A 55 5.40 -9.39 14.99
N ILE A 56 6.22 -8.57 14.34
CA ILE A 56 5.99 -8.09 12.98
C ILE A 56 5.89 -9.27 12.00
N GLY A 57 6.79 -10.24 12.10
CA GLY A 57 6.78 -11.45 11.27
C GLY A 57 5.50 -12.28 11.41
N LYS A 58 4.91 -12.36 12.61
CA LYS A 58 3.60 -13.02 12.80
C LYS A 58 2.49 -12.32 12.03
N LYS A 59 2.44 -10.98 12.08
CA LYS A 59 1.46 -10.20 11.31
C LYS A 59 1.64 -10.39 9.81
N ILE A 60 2.86 -10.42 9.30
CA ILE A 60 3.11 -10.71 7.87
C ILE A 60 2.51 -12.06 7.46
N VAL A 61 2.69 -13.10 8.27
CA VAL A 61 2.14 -14.43 7.98
C VAL A 61 0.61 -14.45 8.05
N GLU A 62 0.04 -13.74 9.04
CA GLU A 62 -1.41 -13.56 9.20
C GLU A 62 -2.01 -12.89 7.97
N GLU A 63 -1.51 -11.70 7.58
CA GLU A 63 -2.01 -10.97 6.41
C GLU A 63 -1.79 -11.75 5.11
N ALA A 64 -0.69 -12.49 4.97
CA ALA A 64 -0.46 -13.31 3.78
C ALA A 64 -1.52 -14.42 3.63
N ALA A 65 -1.96 -15.01 4.75
CA ALA A 65 -3.06 -15.96 4.75
C ALA A 65 -4.39 -15.26 4.42
N GLU A 66 -4.65 -14.09 5.01
CA GLU A 66 -5.87 -13.31 4.76
C GLU A 66 -5.96 -12.82 3.31
N VAL A 67 -4.85 -12.36 2.70
CA VAL A 67 -4.78 -12.02 1.27
C VAL A 67 -5.23 -13.20 0.41
N TRP A 68 -4.71 -14.41 0.68
CA TRP A 68 -5.08 -15.59 -0.09
C TRP A 68 -6.56 -15.93 0.09
N MET A 69 -7.05 -15.92 1.33
CA MET A 69 -8.46 -16.21 1.63
C MET A 69 -9.40 -15.18 0.99
N ALA A 70 -9.08 -13.89 1.07
CA ALA A 70 -9.88 -12.82 0.50
C ALA A 70 -9.92 -12.90 -1.04
N ALA A 71 -8.79 -13.21 -1.67
CA ALA A 71 -8.70 -13.38 -3.12
C ALA A 71 -9.56 -14.55 -3.62
N GLU A 72 -9.63 -15.65 -2.87
CA GLU A 72 -10.43 -16.83 -3.24
C GLU A 72 -11.92 -16.67 -2.92
N HIS A 73 -12.27 -15.92 -1.88
CA HIS A 73 -13.59 -16.03 -1.26
C HIS A 73 -14.32 -14.71 -0.94
N GLU A 74 -13.65 -13.56 -0.93
CA GLU A 74 -14.23 -12.30 -0.41
C GLU A 74 -14.27 -11.16 -1.44
N GLY A 75 -13.57 -11.32 -2.56
CA GLY A 75 -13.63 -10.40 -3.71
C GLY A 75 -12.69 -9.20 -3.61
N ASP A 76 -12.72 -8.37 -4.65
CA ASP A 76 -11.66 -7.38 -4.92
C ASP A 76 -11.45 -6.35 -3.81
N VAL A 77 -12.52 -5.91 -3.13
CA VAL A 77 -12.42 -4.89 -2.08
C VAL A 77 -11.67 -5.43 -0.86
N ARG A 78 -12.06 -6.60 -0.36
CA ARG A 78 -11.38 -7.24 0.77
C ARG A 78 -9.97 -7.66 0.40
N THR A 79 -9.78 -8.19 -0.80
CA THR A 79 -8.44 -8.55 -1.29
C THR A 79 -7.50 -7.33 -1.30
N ALA A 80 -7.97 -6.18 -1.81
CA ALA A 80 -7.17 -4.96 -1.82
C ALA A 80 -6.86 -4.45 -0.39
N GLU A 81 -7.80 -4.61 0.54
CA GLU A 81 -7.59 -4.28 1.95
C GLU A 81 -6.46 -5.12 2.56
N GLU A 82 -6.51 -6.45 2.44
CA GLU A 82 -5.47 -7.32 3.02
C GLU A 82 -4.11 -7.14 2.34
N ILE A 83 -4.09 -6.90 1.02
CA ILE A 83 -2.85 -6.56 0.33
C ILE A 83 -2.26 -5.27 0.91
N SER A 84 -3.09 -4.27 1.20
CA SER A 84 -2.61 -3.02 1.79
C SER A 84 -2.02 -3.22 3.19
N GLN A 85 -2.62 -4.09 4.01
CA GLN A 85 -2.12 -4.43 5.34
C GLN A 85 -0.81 -5.21 5.26
N LEU A 86 -0.71 -6.18 4.35
CA LEU A 86 0.51 -6.93 4.09
C LEU A 86 1.66 -6.00 3.67
N LEU A 87 1.42 -5.09 2.72
CA LEU A 87 2.44 -4.13 2.29
C LEU A 87 2.89 -3.20 3.43
N TYR A 88 1.95 -2.77 4.28
CA TYR A 88 2.27 -1.99 5.48
C TYR A 88 3.22 -2.77 6.41
N HIS A 89 2.87 -4.00 6.80
CA HIS A 89 3.72 -4.79 7.73
C HIS A 89 5.08 -5.18 7.12
N LEU A 90 5.15 -5.41 5.81
CA LEU A 90 6.42 -5.61 5.11
C LEU A 90 7.32 -4.37 5.22
N GLN A 91 6.78 -3.17 5.01
CA GLN A 91 7.55 -1.94 5.18
C GLN A 91 7.93 -1.66 6.65
N VAL A 92 7.07 -1.99 7.62
CA VAL A 92 7.45 -1.94 9.05
C VAL A 92 8.61 -2.89 9.35
N LEU A 93 8.61 -4.10 8.77
CA LEU A 93 9.73 -5.04 8.89
C LEU A 93 11.00 -4.47 8.27
N MET A 94 10.92 -3.84 7.09
CA MET A 94 12.08 -3.18 6.46
C MET A 94 12.69 -2.15 7.41
N VAL A 95 11.87 -1.27 8.01
CA VAL A 95 12.33 -0.28 8.99
C VAL A 95 12.95 -0.94 10.22
N ALA A 96 12.31 -1.98 10.79
CA ALA A 96 12.85 -2.73 11.93
C ALA A 96 14.20 -3.41 11.64
N LYS A 97 14.45 -3.77 10.37
CA LYS A 97 15.66 -4.42 9.89
C LYS A 97 16.73 -3.44 9.38
N GLY A 98 16.40 -2.15 9.26
CA GLY A 98 17.28 -1.14 8.68
C GLY A 98 17.47 -1.28 7.17
N LEU A 99 16.49 -1.85 6.46
CA LEU A 99 16.50 -1.97 5.01
C LEU A 99 15.92 -0.71 4.35
N THR A 100 16.51 -0.31 3.23
CA THR A 100 16.01 0.77 2.37
C THR A 100 15.10 0.22 1.27
N LEU A 101 14.38 1.11 0.57
CA LEU A 101 13.66 0.72 -0.65
C LEU A 101 14.62 0.22 -1.73
N ASP A 102 15.79 0.84 -1.88
CA ASP A 102 16.80 0.44 -2.87
C ASP A 102 17.27 -1.00 -2.64
N ASP A 103 17.45 -1.41 -1.38
CA ASP A 103 17.82 -2.79 -1.03
C ASP A 103 16.79 -3.81 -1.55
N VAL A 104 15.50 -3.46 -1.53
CA VAL A 104 14.42 -4.32 -2.02
C VAL A 104 14.27 -4.23 -3.53
N TYR A 105 14.29 -3.01 -4.08
CA TYR A 105 14.13 -2.75 -5.51
C TYR A 105 15.26 -3.33 -6.36
N ALA A 106 16.47 -3.52 -5.79
CA ALA A 106 17.56 -4.23 -6.45
C ALA A 106 17.23 -5.71 -6.81
N HIS A 107 16.12 -6.25 -6.30
CA HIS A 107 15.68 -7.63 -6.52
C HIS A 107 14.41 -7.76 -7.36
N LEU A 108 13.88 -6.66 -7.90
CA LEU A 108 12.68 -6.62 -8.75
C LEU A 108 13.05 -6.43 -10.23
#